data_AF-A0A0Q8NYE2-F1
#
_entry.id   AF-A0A0Q8NYE2-F1
#
_cell.length_a   1.000
_cell.length_b   1.000
_cell.length_c   1.000
_cell.angle_alpha   90.00
_cell.angle_beta   90.00
_cell.angle_gamma   90.00
#
_symmetry.space_group_name_H-M   'P 1'
#
loop_
_entity.id
_entity.type
_entity.pdbx_description
1 polymer ?
#
loop_
_entity_poly.entity_id
_entity_poly.type
_entity_poly.pdbx_seq_one_letter_code
_entity_poly.pdbx_strand_id
1 'polypeptide(L)'
;MRTWRTVLSWSIAVLAAVAAVSGCGAAGRLHDAGPASPIAVRPSPQLLWAAVETPSVPVAEAADQAPPPTPLPGITVPGGDLRAVQARSVLEKDPALRGEELKALTGCQGCTVRQAEYRDLGGDGGAELITAVLTGSETGYLHVYTLRDGRLYAVLSQRVVAGFTAETVGQDLVVREPIGPQARTDTTYRWTDLRLAPLTGPAAEATLCEPVGVAPSAAPTSHPKAGSPEPKVSVVPTLPPGKGAGPVPAKPSS
;
A
#
# COMPACT_ATOMS: atom_id res chain seq x y z
N MET A 1 -3.21 89.92 36.83
CA MET A 1 -3.64 88.53 36.59
C MET A 1 -3.54 88.28 35.09
N ARG A 2 -2.49 87.56 34.66
CA ARG A 2 -1.95 87.57 33.28
C ARG A 2 -2.13 86.18 32.64
N THR A 3 -2.94 86.13 31.59
CA THR A 3 -2.81 85.29 30.37
C THR A 3 -2.01 83.98 30.46
N TRP A 4 -2.68 82.85 30.72
CA TRP A 4 -2.04 81.53 30.71
C TRP A 4 -2.98 80.40 30.23
N ARG A 5 -3.68 80.59 29.11
CA ARG A 5 -4.62 79.57 28.60
C ARG A 5 -4.54 79.25 27.11
N THR A 6 -3.66 79.87 26.33
CA THR A 6 -3.66 79.70 24.87
C THR A 6 -2.53 78.83 24.31
N VAL A 7 -1.60 78.34 25.13
CA VAL A 7 -0.44 77.56 24.63
C VAL A 7 -0.69 76.04 24.62
N LEU A 8 -1.74 75.55 25.29
CA LEU A 8 -1.97 74.11 25.46
C LEU A 8 -2.81 73.44 24.36
N SER A 9 -3.20 74.16 23.31
CA SER A 9 -4.09 73.64 22.25
C SER A 9 -3.38 73.31 20.94
N TRP A 10 -2.11 73.66 20.77
CA TRP A 10 -1.36 73.38 19.53
C TRP A 10 -0.52 72.09 19.58
N SER A 11 -0.21 71.56 20.76
CA SER A 11 0.63 70.37 20.89
C SER A 11 -0.12 69.06 20.60
N ILE A 12 -1.46 69.04 20.73
CA ILE A 12 -2.27 67.81 20.55
C ILE A 12 -2.52 67.53 19.05
N ALA A 13 -2.63 68.57 18.22
CA ALA A 13 -2.86 68.41 16.78
C ALA A 13 -1.65 67.83 16.03
N VAL A 14 -0.42 68.12 16.49
CA VAL A 14 0.80 67.61 15.85
C VAL A 14 1.06 66.14 16.20
N LEU A 15 0.72 65.68 17.42
CA LEU A 15 0.90 64.28 17.80
C LEU A 15 -0.10 63.33 17.11
N ALA A 16 -1.32 63.78 16.81
CA ALA A 16 -2.31 62.96 16.13
C ALA A 16 -2.00 62.73 14.64
N ALA A 17 -1.28 63.64 14.00
CA ALA A 17 -0.91 63.51 12.59
C ALA A 17 0.23 62.51 12.33
N VAL A 18 1.09 62.24 13.32
CA VAL A 18 2.24 61.32 13.17
C VAL A 18 1.83 59.85 13.35
N ALA A 19 0.77 59.56 14.11
CA ALA A 19 0.31 58.19 14.35
C ALA A 19 -0.43 57.55 13.15
N ALA A 20 -0.81 58.33 12.14
CA ALA A 20 -1.58 57.84 10.99
C ALA A 20 -0.73 57.25 9.85
N VAL A 21 0.61 57.26 9.95
CA VAL A 21 1.52 56.86 8.85
C VAL A 21 2.08 55.44 9.03
N SER A 22 1.85 54.76 10.17
CA SER A 22 2.36 53.40 10.42
C SER A 22 1.34 52.29 10.10
N GLY A 23 0.55 52.46 9.04
CA GLY A 23 -0.64 51.64 8.76
C GLY A 23 -0.74 51.07 7.35
N CYS A 24 0.35 50.54 6.79
CA CYS A 24 0.33 49.56 5.70
C CYS A 24 1.72 48.95 5.55
N GLY A 25 2.06 48.03 6.44
CA GLY A 25 3.15 47.11 6.15
C GLY A 25 2.77 46.35 4.89
N ALA A 26 3.58 46.46 3.83
CA ALA A 26 3.38 45.71 2.60
C ALA A 26 3.16 44.24 2.97
N ALA A 27 2.02 43.67 2.56
CA ALA A 27 1.83 42.23 2.68
C ALA A 27 3.03 41.57 2.02
N GLY A 28 3.86 40.87 2.82
CA GLY A 28 5.04 40.19 2.32
C GLY A 28 4.66 39.33 1.12
N ARG A 29 5.48 39.33 0.07
CA ARG A 29 5.20 38.53 -1.13
C ARG A 29 5.17 37.05 -0.75
N LEU A 30 4.10 36.34 -1.11
CA LEU A 30 4.04 34.88 -1.06
C LEU A 30 5.18 34.32 -1.91
N HIS A 31 6.10 33.62 -1.26
CA HIS A 31 7.15 32.89 -1.95
C HIS A 31 6.60 31.53 -2.32
N ASP A 32 6.73 31.17 -3.59
CA ASP A 32 6.47 29.83 -4.07
C ASP A 32 7.49 28.86 -3.41
N ALA A 33 7.02 27.79 -2.78
CA ALA A 33 7.86 26.78 -2.16
C ALA A 33 8.58 25.88 -3.19
N GLY A 34 8.39 26.17 -4.47
CA GLY A 34 8.92 25.38 -5.57
C GLY A 34 7.99 24.21 -5.91
N PRO A 35 8.37 23.41 -6.93
CA PRO A 35 7.57 22.28 -7.36
C PRO A 35 7.33 21.32 -6.19
N ALA A 36 6.07 20.96 -5.96
CA ALA A 36 5.74 19.92 -5.00
C ALA A 36 6.44 18.61 -5.38
N SER A 37 6.98 17.90 -4.39
CA SER A 37 7.52 16.56 -4.61
C SER A 37 6.46 15.67 -5.27
N PRO A 38 6.81 14.90 -6.30
CA PRO A 38 5.87 14.01 -6.94
C PRO A 38 5.30 13.04 -5.91
N ILE A 39 3.97 12.89 -5.92
CA ILE A 39 3.27 11.98 -5.02
C ILE A 39 3.65 10.55 -5.43
N ALA A 40 4.26 9.81 -4.51
CA ALA A 40 4.48 8.39 -4.70
C ALA A 40 3.12 7.68 -4.74
N VAL A 41 2.82 6.99 -5.84
CA VAL A 41 1.61 6.16 -5.96
C VAL A 41 1.75 5.00 -4.99
N ARG A 42 0.86 4.93 -4.01
CA ARG A 42 0.78 3.75 -3.13
C ARG A 42 0.02 2.63 -3.83
N PRO A 43 0.46 1.37 -3.69
CA PRO A 43 -0.31 0.23 -4.17
C PRO A 43 -1.72 0.22 -3.55
N SER A 44 -2.73 -0.03 -4.37
CA SER A 44 -4.10 -0.25 -3.89
C SER A 44 -4.25 -1.67 -3.35
N PRO A 45 -5.05 -1.88 -2.28
CA PRO A 45 -5.38 -3.22 -1.82
C PRO A 45 -6.07 -4.05 -2.91
N GLN A 46 -5.70 -5.31 -3.02
CA GLN A 46 -6.30 -6.29 -3.91
C GLN A 46 -6.75 -7.51 -3.10
N LEU A 47 -8.06 -7.66 -2.95
CA LEU A 47 -8.66 -8.77 -2.23
C LEU A 47 -8.36 -10.10 -2.93
N LEU A 48 -8.00 -11.14 -2.17
CA LEU A 48 -7.76 -12.48 -2.71
C LEU A 48 -9.06 -13.24 -2.98
N TRP A 49 -10.00 -13.20 -2.02
CA TRP A 49 -11.29 -13.88 -2.13
C TRP A 49 -12.39 -12.97 -1.62
N ALA A 50 -13.59 -13.09 -2.19
CA ALA A 50 -14.76 -12.41 -1.66
C ALA A 50 -14.93 -12.71 -0.16
N ALA A 51 -15.22 -11.67 0.63
CA ALA A 51 -15.49 -11.83 2.04
C ALA A 51 -16.74 -12.70 2.22
N VAL A 52 -16.62 -13.76 3.01
CA VAL A 52 -17.76 -14.57 3.45
C VAL A 52 -18.04 -14.15 4.89
N GLU A 53 -19.30 -13.82 5.19
CA GLU A 53 -19.72 -13.57 6.57
C GLU A 53 -19.64 -14.88 7.36
N THR A 54 -18.67 -14.98 8.26
CA THR A 54 -18.56 -16.08 9.21
C THR A 54 -18.60 -15.49 10.62
N PRO A 55 -19.35 -16.08 11.57
CA PRO A 55 -19.35 -15.62 12.96
C PRO A 55 -17.93 -15.60 13.53
N SER A 56 -17.66 -14.59 14.36
CA SER A 56 -16.38 -14.33 15.03
C SER A 56 -16.03 -15.39 16.07
N VAL A 57 -14.75 -15.75 16.17
CA VAL A 57 -14.25 -16.86 17.01
C VAL A 57 -12.83 -16.60 17.56
N PRO A 58 -12.29 -17.38 18.52
CA PRO A 58 -11.09 -17.01 19.24
C PRO A 58 -9.83 -17.07 18.37
N VAL A 59 -8.87 -16.25 18.79
CA VAL A 59 -7.61 -15.92 18.10
C VAL A 59 -6.74 -17.16 17.87
N ALA A 60 -6.30 -17.36 16.63
CA ALA A 60 -5.21 -18.29 16.32
C ALA A 60 -3.87 -17.60 16.65
N GLU A 61 -3.01 -18.24 17.44
CA GLU A 61 -1.66 -17.74 17.70
C GLU A 61 -0.78 -17.87 16.45
N ALA A 62 -0.01 -16.82 16.16
CA ALA A 62 0.99 -16.82 15.10
C ALA A 62 2.10 -17.83 15.44
N ALA A 63 2.42 -18.73 14.50
CA ALA A 63 3.51 -19.66 14.68
C ALA A 63 4.84 -18.96 14.34
N ASP A 64 5.67 -18.70 15.34
CA ASP A 64 7.03 -18.19 15.15
C ASP A 64 8.06 -19.31 14.98
N GLN A 65 8.96 -19.12 14.02
CA GLN A 65 10.18 -19.89 13.73
C GLN A 65 9.98 -21.33 13.24
N ALA A 66 9.55 -21.47 11.98
CA ALA A 66 9.63 -22.72 11.23
C ALA A 66 11.04 -22.94 10.62
N PRO A 67 11.56 -24.19 10.59
CA PRO A 67 12.82 -24.53 9.91
C PRO A 67 12.74 -24.16 8.42
N PRO A 68 13.87 -23.80 7.76
CA PRO A 68 13.90 -23.35 6.37
C PRO A 68 13.01 -24.21 5.44
N PRO A 69 12.28 -23.59 4.49
CA PRO A 69 11.38 -24.34 3.63
C PRO A 69 12.13 -25.44 2.87
N THR A 70 11.59 -26.65 2.91
CA THR A 70 12.09 -27.75 2.09
C THR A 70 11.26 -27.86 0.81
N PRO A 71 11.86 -28.34 -0.29
CA PRO A 71 11.14 -28.52 -1.55
C PRO A 71 10.03 -29.58 -1.40
N LEU A 72 8.85 -29.28 -1.93
CA LEU A 72 7.74 -30.23 -1.96
C LEU A 72 8.08 -31.42 -2.89
N PRO A 73 7.88 -32.66 -2.43
CA PRO A 73 8.20 -33.84 -3.20
C PRO A 73 7.14 -34.13 -4.26
N GLY A 74 7.58 -34.62 -5.43
CA GLY A 74 6.69 -35.27 -6.40
C GLY A 74 5.72 -34.34 -7.14
N ILE A 75 5.95 -33.02 -7.14
CA ILE A 75 5.25 -32.07 -7.99
C ILE A 75 6.18 -31.63 -9.11
N THR A 76 5.68 -31.71 -10.35
CA THR A 76 6.31 -31.06 -11.51
C THR A 76 5.50 -29.83 -11.86
N VAL A 77 6.15 -28.72 -12.17
CA VAL A 77 5.50 -27.49 -12.60
C VAL A 77 5.71 -27.31 -14.11
N PRO A 78 4.71 -27.63 -14.95
CA PRO A 78 4.85 -27.55 -16.41
C PRO A 78 5.25 -26.14 -16.85
N GLY A 79 6.31 -26.05 -17.66
CA GLY A 79 6.79 -24.76 -18.19
C GLY A 79 7.27 -23.76 -17.12
N GLY A 80 7.40 -24.18 -15.86
CA GLY A 80 7.67 -23.27 -14.75
C GLY A 80 6.50 -22.33 -14.39
N ASP A 81 5.28 -22.63 -14.85
CA ASP A 81 4.10 -21.82 -14.53
C ASP A 81 3.28 -22.45 -13.39
N LEU A 82 3.22 -21.78 -12.24
CA LEU A 82 2.43 -22.23 -11.09
C LEU A 82 0.92 -22.26 -11.35
N ARG A 83 0.44 -21.53 -12.37
CA ARG A 83 -0.96 -21.56 -12.78
C ARG A 83 -1.34 -22.88 -13.46
N ALA A 84 -0.36 -23.64 -13.95
CA ALA A 84 -0.57 -24.96 -14.52
C ALA A 84 -0.74 -26.07 -13.47
N VAL A 85 -0.57 -25.75 -12.17
CA VAL A 85 -0.69 -26.72 -11.07
C VAL A 85 -1.93 -26.41 -10.23
N GLN A 86 -2.69 -27.45 -9.90
CA GLN A 86 -3.87 -27.31 -9.03
C GLN A 86 -3.45 -27.17 -7.57
N ALA A 87 -4.00 -26.18 -6.87
CA ALA A 87 -3.71 -25.90 -5.46
C ALA A 87 -3.89 -27.14 -4.56
N ARG A 88 -4.98 -27.90 -4.79
CA ARG A 88 -5.26 -29.12 -4.04
C ARG A 88 -4.14 -30.16 -4.19
N SER A 89 -3.63 -30.35 -5.41
CA SER A 89 -2.52 -31.28 -5.65
C SER A 89 -1.22 -30.83 -5.01
N VAL A 90 -1.00 -29.52 -4.85
CA VAL A 90 0.15 -28.99 -4.09
C VAL A 90 0.00 -29.33 -2.61
N LEU A 91 -1.16 -29.02 -2.03
CA LEU A 91 -1.48 -29.30 -0.63
C LEU A 91 -1.37 -30.80 -0.31
N GLU A 92 -1.92 -31.68 -1.15
CA GLU A 92 -1.85 -33.14 -0.97
C GLU A 92 -0.41 -33.70 -0.94
N LYS A 93 0.56 -32.96 -1.48
CA LYS A 93 1.98 -33.34 -1.51
C LYS A 93 2.81 -32.64 -0.45
N ASP A 94 2.22 -31.73 0.31
CA ASP A 94 2.93 -30.98 1.34
C ASP A 94 3.03 -31.82 2.63
N PRO A 95 4.25 -32.24 3.04
CA PRO A 95 4.45 -33.09 4.21
C PRO A 95 4.24 -32.37 5.55
N ALA A 96 4.11 -31.04 5.53
CA ALA A 96 3.85 -30.23 6.71
C ALA A 96 2.38 -30.28 7.16
N LEU A 97 1.46 -30.68 6.28
CA LEU A 97 0.03 -30.76 6.60
C LEU A 97 -0.25 -31.88 7.59
N ARG A 98 -1.07 -31.58 8.61
CA ARG A 98 -1.39 -32.51 9.71
C ARG A 98 -2.84 -32.35 10.17
N GLY A 99 -3.33 -33.37 10.87
CA GLY A 99 -4.56 -33.27 11.66
C GLY A 99 -5.81 -32.92 10.86
N GLU A 100 -6.56 -31.91 11.34
CA GLU A 100 -7.83 -31.45 10.77
C GLU A 100 -7.69 -30.95 9.32
N GLU A 101 -6.55 -30.34 8.99
CA GLU A 101 -6.27 -29.85 7.65
C GLU A 101 -6.16 -30.99 6.64
N LEU A 102 -5.36 -32.01 6.95
CA LEU A 102 -5.22 -33.18 6.08
C LEU A 102 -6.56 -33.91 5.92
N LYS A 103 -7.35 -33.99 6.99
CA LYS A 103 -8.72 -34.53 6.93
C LYS A 103 -9.61 -33.70 6.01
N ALA A 104 -9.49 -32.37 6.03
CA ALA A 104 -10.28 -31.49 5.18
C ALA A 104 -10.01 -31.71 3.68
N LEU A 105 -8.78 -32.08 3.32
CA LEU A 105 -8.43 -32.48 1.95
C LEU A 105 -9.02 -33.83 1.53
N THR A 106 -9.51 -34.66 2.43
CA THR A 106 -10.25 -35.88 2.08
C THR A 106 -11.75 -35.64 1.90
N GLY A 107 -12.23 -34.47 2.33
CA GLY A 107 -13.64 -34.08 2.29
C GLY A 107 -14.32 -34.17 3.66
N CYS A 108 -15.12 -33.15 3.97
CA CYS A 108 -16.02 -33.11 5.11
C CYS A 108 -17.14 -32.10 4.84
N GLN A 109 -18.19 -32.08 5.67
CA GLN A 109 -19.19 -31.03 5.61
C GLN A 109 -18.56 -29.67 5.93
N GLY A 110 -18.66 -28.70 5.02
CA GLY A 110 -18.07 -27.37 5.19
C GLY A 110 -16.57 -27.27 4.88
N CYS A 111 -15.89 -28.39 4.63
CA CYS A 111 -14.50 -28.38 4.19
C CYS A 111 -14.38 -27.79 2.78
N THR A 112 -13.51 -26.82 2.59
CA THR A 112 -13.29 -26.18 1.28
C THR A 112 -11.82 -25.80 1.11
N VAL A 113 -11.24 -26.10 -0.04
CA VAL A 113 -9.99 -25.49 -0.48
C VAL A 113 -10.36 -24.23 -1.28
N ARG A 114 -9.97 -23.06 -0.81
CA ARG A 114 -10.20 -21.80 -1.54
C ARG A 114 -9.44 -21.83 -2.86
N GLN A 115 -10.03 -21.22 -3.88
CA GLN A 115 -9.39 -21.10 -5.21
C GLN A 115 -7.99 -20.50 -5.06
N ALA A 116 -7.02 -21.02 -5.82
CA ALA A 116 -5.69 -20.42 -5.83
C ALA A 116 -5.72 -19.01 -6.42
N GLU A 117 -5.09 -18.10 -5.69
CA GLU A 117 -4.75 -16.77 -6.16
C GLU A 117 -3.25 -16.68 -6.42
N TYR A 118 -2.86 -15.84 -7.38
CA TYR A 118 -1.47 -15.72 -7.81
C TYR A 118 -1.00 -14.28 -7.74
N ARG A 119 0.00 -13.97 -6.92
CA ARG A 119 0.54 -12.61 -6.71
C ARG A 119 2.05 -12.68 -6.56
N ASP A 120 2.76 -11.70 -7.11
CA ASP A 120 4.20 -11.53 -6.93
C ASP A 120 4.46 -10.86 -5.57
N LEU A 121 4.69 -11.69 -4.55
CA LEU A 121 4.97 -11.27 -3.17
C LEU A 121 6.48 -11.13 -2.93
N GLY A 122 7.30 -11.85 -3.70
CA GLY A 122 8.77 -11.79 -3.63
C GLY A 122 9.38 -10.59 -4.35
N GLY A 123 8.68 -10.04 -5.34
CA GLY A 123 9.16 -8.96 -6.19
C GLY A 123 10.09 -9.38 -7.32
N ASP A 124 10.17 -10.67 -7.62
CA ASP A 124 11.04 -11.22 -8.65
C ASP A 124 10.33 -11.37 -10.01
N GLY A 125 9.06 -10.93 -10.09
CA GLY A 125 8.21 -11.08 -11.28
C GLY A 125 7.55 -12.46 -11.39
N GLY A 126 7.88 -13.40 -10.51
CA GLY A 126 7.22 -14.69 -10.37
C GLY A 126 6.05 -14.59 -9.40
N ALA A 127 4.88 -15.10 -9.78
CA ALA A 127 3.74 -15.11 -8.87
C ALA A 127 3.79 -16.31 -7.92
N GLU A 128 3.68 -16.08 -6.61
CA GLU A 128 3.37 -17.10 -5.62
C GLU A 128 1.94 -17.64 -5.76
N LEU A 129 1.74 -18.92 -5.44
CA LEU A 129 0.41 -19.53 -5.29
C LEU A 129 -0.07 -19.35 -3.84
N ILE A 130 -1.20 -18.68 -3.67
CA ILE A 130 -1.86 -18.44 -2.38
C ILE A 130 -3.17 -19.22 -2.35
N THR A 131 -3.39 -20.03 -1.32
CA THR A 131 -4.62 -20.82 -1.14
C THR A 131 -4.96 -20.96 0.34
N ALA A 132 -6.15 -21.47 0.66
CA ALA A 132 -6.49 -21.77 2.04
C ALA A 132 -7.36 -23.02 2.16
N VAL A 133 -7.20 -23.74 3.27
CA VAL A 133 -8.03 -24.89 3.64
C VAL A 133 -8.94 -24.49 4.78
N LEU A 134 -10.24 -24.48 4.53
CA LEU A 134 -11.28 -24.37 5.56
C LEU A 134 -11.66 -25.78 6.00
N THR A 135 -11.70 -26.05 7.30
CA THR A 135 -11.89 -27.41 7.83
C THR A 135 -13.35 -27.73 8.17
N GLY A 136 -14.28 -26.85 7.83
CA GLY A 136 -15.69 -26.93 8.25
C GLY A 136 -15.90 -26.64 9.74
N SER A 137 -14.82 -26.32 10.47
CA SER A 137 -14.86 -25.79 11.84
C SER A 137 -14.52 -24.30 11.82
N GLU A 138 -14.24 -23.75 13.00
CA GLU A 138 -13.83 -22.37 13.21
C GLU A 138 -12.38 -22.11 12.77
N THR A 139 -11.65 -23.16 12.37
CA THR A 139 -10.25 -23.08 11.93
C THR A 139 -10.13 -23.11 10.40
N GLY A 140 -9.21 -22.30 9.89
CA GLY A 140 -8.69 -22.38 8.53
C GLY A 140 -7.16 -22.39 8.53
N TYR A 141 -6.59 -22.64 7.36
CA TYR A 141 -5.15 -22.66 7.15
C TYR A 141 -4.82 -21.92 5.86
N LEU A 142 -4.02 -20.88 5.95
CA LEU A 142 -3.51 -20.10 4.82
C LEU A 142 -2.15 -20.65 4.39
N HIS A 143 -2.03 -20.96 3.10
CA HIS A 143 -0.80 -21.45 2.50
C HIS A 143 -0.32 -20.55 1.38
N VAL A 144 1.00 -20.37 1.32
CA VAL A 144 1.68 -19.70 0.21
C VAL A 144 2.83 -20.56 -0.27
N TYR A 145 2.90 -20.77 -1.57
CA TYR A 145 3.93 -21.54 -2.23
C TYR A 145 4.64 -20.71 -3.30
N THR A 146 5.96 -20.83 -3.35
CA THR A 146 6.79 -20.20 -4.39
C THR A 146 7.46 -21.26 -5.26
N LEU A 147 7.75 -20.92 -6.51
CA LEU A 147 8.52 -21.74 -7.43
C LEU A 147 9.95 -21.20 -7.51
N ARG A 148 10.93 -22.04 -7.15
CA ARG A 148 12.35 -21.69 -7.23
C ARG A 148 13.11 -22.85 -7.83
N ASP A 149 13.93 -22.57 -8.85
CA ASP A 149 14.72 -23.58 -9.56
C ASP A 149 13.88 -24.79 -10.02
N GLY A 150 12.63 -24.54 -10.45
CA GLY A 150 11.69 -25.58 -10.89
C GLY A 150 11.08 -26.41 -9.76
N ARG A 151 11.30 -26.04 -8.49
CA ARG A 151 10.79 -26.76 -7.31
C ARG A 151 9.89 -25.87 -6.47
N LEU A 152 8.86 -26.47 -5.91
CA LEU A 152 7.90 -25.78 -5.05
C LEU A 152 8.36 -25.75 -3.60
N TYR A 153 8.16 -24.63 -2.93
CA TYR A 153 8.48 -24.45 -1.51
C TYR A 153 7.31 -23.82 -0.77
N ALA A 154 6.95 -24.37 0.39
CA ALA A 154 5.98 -23.75 1.30
C ALA A 154 6.63 -22.57 2.05
N VAL A 155 6.23 -21.35 1.70
CA VAL A 155 6.82 -20.11 2.23
C VAL A 155 5.93 -19.41 3.23
N LEU A 156 4.67 -19.84 3.36
CA LEU A 156 3.81 -19.55 4.50
C LEU A 156 2.87 -20.74 4.73
N SER A 157 2.68 -21.11 5.99
CA SER A 157 1.65 -22.05 6.43
C SER A 157 1.14 -21.54 7.78
N GLN A 158 0.03 -20.82 7.76
CA GLN A 158 -0.51 -20.11 8.92
C GLN A 158 -1.88 -20.67 9.28
N ARG A 159 -2.07 -21.08 10.54
CA ARG A 159 -3.40 -21.34 11.08
C ARG A 159 -4.13 -20.00 11.26
N VAL A 160 -5.36 -19.91 10.77
CA VAL A 160 -6.21 -18.72 10.84
C VAL A 160 -7.61 -19.11 11.32
N VAL A 161 -8.42 -18.15 11.72
CA VAL A 161 -9.87 -18.37 11.92
C VAL A 161 -10.58 -18.50 10.56
N ALA A 162 -11.60 -19.35 10.45
CA ALA A 162 -12.27 -19.63 9.16
C ALA A 162 -12.92 -18.39 8.49
N GLY A 163 -13.28 -17.37 9.30
CA GLY A 163 -13.82 -16.08 8.84
C GLY A 163 -12.78 -15.06 8.35
N PHE A 164 -11.52 -15.45 8.19
CA PHE A 164 -10.48 -14.52 7.77
C PHE A 164 -10.68 -14.00 6.33
N THR A 165 -10.21 -12.78 6.11
CA THR A 165 -10.01 -12.18 4.80
C THR A 165 -8.52 -12.02 4.54
N ALA A 166 -8.14 -12.00 3.27
CA ALA A 166 -6.76 -11.76 2.87
C ALA A 166 -6.73 -10.89 1.62
N GLU A 167 -5.79 -9.95 1.60
CA GLU A 167 -5.56 -9.02 0.50
C GLU A 167 -4.07 -8.80 0.30
N THR A 168 -3.70 -8.28 -0.88
CA THR A 168 -2.33 -7.83 -1.15
C THR A 168 -2.25 -6.33 -1.27
N VAL A 169 -1.20 -5.74 -0.73
CA VAL A 169 -0.88 -4.31 -0.89
C VAL A 169 0.54 -4.23 -1.44
N GLY A 170 0.66 -4.18 -2.76
CA GLY A 170 1.95 -4.40 -3.42
C GLY A 170 2.43 -5.82 -3.16
N GLN A 171 3.58 -5.97 -2.52
CA GLN A 171 4.22 -7.26 -2.19
C GLN A 171 3.82 -7.80 -0.81
N ASP A 172 3.05 -7.04 -0.04
CA ASP A 172 2.62 -7.44 1.28
C ASP A 172 1.35 -8.27 1.20
N LEU A 173 1.31 -9.36 1.97
CA LEU A 173 0.11 -10.14 2.20
C LEU A 173 -0.50 -9.72 3.54
N VAL A 174 -1.68 -9.10 3.50
CA VAL A 174 -2.40 -8.67 4.70
C VAL A 174 -3.49 -9.70 5.01
N VAL A 175 -3.42 -10.29 6.19
CA VAL A 175 -4.40 -11.25 6.71
C VAL A 175 -5.18 -10.58 7.82
N ARG A 176 -6.50 -10.63 7.73
CA ARG A 176 -7.40 -9.97 8.67
C ARG A 176 -8.35 -10.99 9.28
N GLU A 177 -8.24 -11.16 10.59
CA GLU A 177 -8.94 -12.18 11.35
C GLU A 177 -9.94 -11.53 12.32
N PRO A 178 -11.22 -11.92 12.31
CA PRO A 178 -12.16 -11.49 13.33
C PRO A 178 -11.76 -12.04 14.69
N ILE A 179 -11.70 -11.16 15.69
CA ILE A 179 -11.44 -11.52 17.10
C ILE A 179 -12.66 -11.26 18.00
N GLY A 180 -13.77 -10.83 17.40
CA GLY A 180 -15.05 -10.56 18.02
C GLY A 180 -16.03 -9.96 17.01
N PRO A 181 -17.28 -9.68 17.40
CA PRO A 181 -18.32 -9.24 16.46
C PRO A 181 -18.02 -7.95 15.70
N GLN A 182 -17.20 -7.07 16.30
CA GLN A 182 -16.82 -5.77 15.74
C GLN A 182 -15.31 -5.53 15.79
N ALA A 183 -14.53 -6.56 16.14
CA ALA A 183 -13.09 -6.44 16.37
C ALA A 183 -12.32 -7.39 15.45
N ARG A 184 -11.17 -6.93 14.98
CA ARG A 184 -10.30 -7.69 14.08
C ARG A 184 -8.83 -7.46 14.41
N THR A 185 -8.01 -8.45 14.11
CA THR A 185 -6.55 -8.32 14.07
C THR A 185 -6.10 -8.34 12.63
N ASP A 186 -5.16 -7.46 12.29
CA ASP A 186 -4.53 -7.39 10.98
C ASP A 186 -3.05 -7.80 11.12
N THR A 187 -2.65 -8.84 10.39
CA THR A 187 -1.27 -9.31 10.33
C THR A 187 -0.75 -9.10 8.91
N THR A 188 0.32 -8.32 8.77
CA THR A 188 0.99 -8.11 7.48
C THR A 188 2.18 -9.03 7.36
N TYR A 189 2.22 -9.84 6.31
CA TYR A 189 3.33 -10.71 5.98
C TYR A 189 4.13 -10.12 4.82
N ARG A 190 5.46 -10.10 4.98
CA ARG A 190 6.39 -9.67 3.94
C ARG A 190 7.46 -10.73 3.73
N TRP A 191 8.01 -10.75 2.53
CA TRP A 191 9.15 -11.60 2.20
C TRP A 191 10.36 -11.26 3.06
N THR A 192 10.88 -12.25 3.77
CA THR A 192 12.13 -12.18 4.54
C THR A 192 12.99 -13.38 4.17
N ASP A 193 13.99 -13.12 3.32
CA ASP A 193 14.95 -14.08 2.76
C ASP A 193 14.30 -15.28 2.02
N LEU A 194 13.90 -16.30 2.77
CA LEU A 194 13.42 -17.58 2.23
C LEU A 194 11.91 -17.77 2.36
N ARG A 195 11.22 -16.92 3.13
CA ARG A 195 9.80 -17.12 3.44
C ARG A 195 9.06 -15.81 3.67
N LEU A 196 7.73 -15.88 3.73
CA LEU A 196 6.93 -14.80 4.30
C LEU A 196 7.01 -14.85 5.83
N ALA A 197 7.21 -13.70 6.45
CA ALA A 197 7.21 -13.54 7.90
C ALA A 197 6.30 -12.37 8.30
N PRO A 198 5.61 -12.45 9.45
CA PRO A 198 4.81 -11.34 9.94
C PRO A 198 5.74 -10.14 10.22
N LEU A 199 5.33 -8.97 9.78
CA LEU A 199 5.97 -7.71 10.16
C LEU A 199 5.68 -7.45 11.64
N THR A 200 6.71 -7.57 12.47
CA THR A 200 6.68 -7.24 13.89
C THR A 200 7.37 -5.88 14.10
N GLY A 201 6.64 -4.87 14.59
CA GLY A 201 7.19 -3.55 14.89
C GLY A 201 6.24 -2.38 14.59
N PRO A 202 6.63 -1.13 14.93
CA PRO A 202 5.77 0.06 14.88
C PRO A 202 5.29 0.48 13.47
N ALA A 203 5.61 -0.29 12.42
CA ALA A 203 5.07 -0.07 11.07
C ALA A 203 3.58 -0.46 10.93
N ALA A 204 3.01 -1.20 11.89
CA ALA A 204 1.58 -1.49 11.94
C ALA A 204 0.74 -0.25 12.32
N GLU A 205 1.34 0.72 13.00
CA GLU A 205 0.79 2.05 13.13
C GLU A 205 1.37 2.89 12.00
N ALA A 206 0.59 3.11 10.95
CA ALA A 206 0.93 4.13 9.97
C ALA A 206 1.25 5.41 10.74
N THR A 207 2.52 5.82 10.76
CA THR A 207 2.92 7.13 11.24
C THR A 207 2.13 8.12 10.41
N LEU A 208 1.04 8.64 11.01
CA LEU A 208 0.34 9.80 10.52
C LEU A 208 1.43 10.83 10.27
N CYS A 209 1.49 11.35 9.05
CA CYS A 209 2.54 12.27 8.61
C CYS A 209 2.66 13.41 9.62
N GLU A 210 3.63 13.31 10.53
CA GLU A 210 4.05 14.44 11.32
C GLU A 210 4.97 15.25 10.42
N PRO A 211 4.60 16.48 10.04
CA PRO A 211 5.49 17.29 9.22
C PRO A 211 6.73 17.57 10.04
N VAL A 212 7.87 17.00 9.63
CA VAL A 212 9.18 17.35 10.17
C VAL A 212 9.38 18.83 9.87
N GLY A 213 9.15 19.67 10.89
CA GLY A 213 9.47 21.08 10.86
C GLY A 213 10.97 21.23 10.65
N VAL A 214 11.38 21.63 9.45
CA VAL A 214 12.77 22.00 9.18
C VAL A 214 13.10 23.21 10.04
N ALA A 215 14.03 23.02 10.99
CA ALA A 215 14.59 24.10 11.80
C ALA A 215 15.23 25.18 10.89
N PRO A 216 15.07 26.48 11.19
CA PRO A 216 15.63 27.54 10.35
C PRO A 216 17.16 27.57 10.48
N SER A 217 17.85 27.10 9.43
CA SER A 217 19.30 27.21 9.30
C SER A 217 19.68 28.55 8.66
N ALA A 218 20.35 29.37 9.46
CA ALA A 218 21.30 30.45 9.15
C ALA A 218 21.03 31.39 7.95
N ALA A 219 20.95 32.68 8.25
CA ALA A 219 21.00 33.78 7.30
C ALA A 219 22.32 33.80 6.49
N PRO A 220 22.27 34.08 5.18
CA PRO A 220 23.40 34.64 4.45
C PRO A 220 23.10 36.08 4.01
N THR A 221 23.85 37.05 4.53
CA THR A 221 23.91 38.39 3.92
C THR A 221 24.96 38.36 2.81
N SER A 222 24.54 38.34 1.55
CA SER A 222 25.36 38.82 0.45
C SER A 222 24.51 39.67 -0.50
N HIS A 223 24.94 40.91 -0.69
CA HIS A 223 24.37 41.88 -1.62
C HIS A 223 24.84 41.60 -3.07
N PRO A 224 24.23 42.23 -4.10
CA PRO A 224 23.85 41.57 -5.35
C PRO A 224 24.81 41.84 -6.51
N LYS A 225 24.71 41.04 -7.58
CA LYS A 225 25.05 41.52 -8.92
C LYS A 225 24.13 40.96 -10.00
N ALA A 226 23.62 41.89 -10.79
CA ALA A 226 22.72 41.74 -11.91
C ALA A 226 23.28 40.87 -13.05
N GLY A 227 22.36 40.25 -13.78
CA GLY A 227 22.66 39.55 -15.03
C GLY A 227 21.46 38.77 -15.53
N SER A 228 20.50 39.45 -16.16
CA SER A 228 19.45 38.83 -16.97
C SER A 228 20.09 38.10 -18.17
N PRO A 229 19.54 36.95 -18.58
CA PRO A 229 18.99 36.93 -19.93
C PRO A 229 17.63 36.25 -20.05
N GLU A 230 16.87 36.80 -20.97
CA GLU A 230 15.53 36.45 -21.45
C GLU A 230 15.44 35.01 -22.01
N PRO A 231 14.42 34.20 -21.66
CA PRO A 231 14.20 32.92 -22.31
C PRO A 231 13.38 33.09 -23.60
N LYS A 232 13.99 32.69 -24.71
CA LYS A 232 13.33 32.56 -26.02
C LYS A 232 12.18 31.56 -25.95
N VAL A 233 11.01 32.00 -26.40
CA VAL A 233 9.80 31.19 -26.60
C VAL A 233 10.11 30.05 -27.57
N SER A 234 9.97 28.81 -27.10
CA SER A 234 10.07 27.60 -27.93
C SER A 234 8.70 27.27 -28.51
N VAL A 235 8.66 27.15 -29.84
CA VAL A 235 7.47 26.94 -30.66
C VAL A 235 6.94 25.51 -30.48
N VAL A 236 5.63 25.39 -30.24
CA VAL A 236 4.88 24.12 -30.23
C VAL A 236 4.75 23.58 -31.66
N PRO A 237 5.13 22.32 -31.96
CA PRO A 237 4.83 21.71 -33.24
C PRO A 237 3.34 21.34 -33.38
N THR A 238 2.69 21.93 -34.37
CA THR A 238 1.33 21.58 -34.83
C THR A 238 1.32 20.23 -35.54
N LEU A 239 0.47 19.29 -35.10
CA LEU A 239 0.18 18.04 -35.81
C LEU A 239 -0.66 18.31 -37.09
N PRO A 240 -0.35 17.70 -38.24
CA PRO A 240 -1.17 17.82 -39.45
C PRO A 240 -2.46 16.98 -39.39
N PRO A 241 -3.52 17.38 -40.14
CA PRO A 241 -4.84 16.75 -40.10
C PRO A 241 -4.87 15.38 -40.80
N GLY A 242 -5.69 14.49 -40.24
CA GLY A 242 -5.88 13.12 -40.67
C GLY A 242 -6.43 12.98 -42.09
N LYS A 243 -5.91 11.97 -42.80
CA LYS A 243 -6.49 11.45 -44.04
C LYS A 243 -7.52 10.38 -43.70
N GLY A 244 -8.73 10.57 -44.19
CA GLY A 244 -9.77 9.54 -44.24
C GLY A 244 -9.63 8.57 -45.42
N ALA A 245 -10.65 7.71 -45.52
CA ALA A 245 -10.95 6.63 -46.48
C ALA A 245 -10.52 5.23 -45.98
N GLY A 246 -11.40 4.22 -45.89
CA GLY A 246 -12.77 4.05 -46.39
C GLY A 246 -13.40 2.75 -45.84
N PRO A 247 -14.59 2.35 -46.34
CA PRO A 247 -15.52 1.45 -45.65
C PRO A 247 -15.25 -0.04 -45.88
N VAL A 248 -15.55 -0.87 -44.87
CA VAL A 248 -15.58 -2.34 -44.99
C VAL A 248 -17.05 -2.80 -45.13
N PRO A 249 -17.40 -3.62 -46.14
CA PRO A 249 -18.78 -4.05 -46.39
C PRO A 249 -19.23 -5.18 -45.46
N ALA A 250 -20.52 -5.15 -45.13
CA ALA A 250 -21.23 -6.13 -44.32
C ALA A 250 -21.39 -7.48 -45.05
N LYS A 251 -21.28 -8.57 -44.27
CA LYS A 251 -21.54 -9.95 -44.70
C LYS A 251 -23.01 -10.32 -44.38
N PRO A 252 -23.79 -10.89 -45.30
CA PRO A 252 -25.17 -11.27 -45.05
C PRO A 252 -25.31 -12.62 -44.33
N SER A 253 -26.36 -12.73 -43.51
CA SER A 253 -26.82 -13.94 -42.84
C SER A 253 -27.48 -14.94 -43.80
N SER A 254 -27.16 -16.21 -43.61
CA SER A 254 -28.07 -17.37 -43.71
C SER A 254 -27.49 -18.50 -42.87
#